data_AF-A0A3G1TL14-F1
#
_entry.id   AF-A0A3G1TL14-F1
#
_cell.length_a   1.000
_cell.length_b   1.000
_cell.length_c   1.000
_cell.angle_alpha   90.00
_cell.angle_beta   90.00
_cell.angle_gamma   90.00
#
_symmetry.space_group_name_H-M   'P 1'
#
loop_
_entity.id
_entity.type
_entity.pdbx_description
1 polymer ?
#
loop_
_entity_poly.entity_id
_entity_poly.type
_entity_poly.pdbx_seq_one_letter_code
_entity_poly.pdbx_strand_id
1 'polypeptide(L)'
;MAACTTFVKLNASSSSWIGQQSFNQRACAFPSRSRVSVVRASSSGSYTDELVKTAKSIASPGRGILAIDESNATCGKRLASIGLDNTEVNRQAYRQLLLTTPGLGDYISGAILFEETLYQSTTDGKKFVDCLRDECIV
;
A
#
# COMPACT_ATOMS: atom_id res chain seq x y z
N MET A 1 17.02 -2.46 59.38
CA MET A 1 18.21 -1.64 59.05
C MET A 1 17.76 -0.54 58.11
N ALA A 2 17.87 0.70 58.55
CA ALA A 2 17.43 1.91 57.85
C ALA A 2 18.49 2.41 56.86
N ALA A 3 18.12 3.50 56.15
CA ALA A 3 18.91 4.39 55.30
C ALA A 3 18.83 4.09 53.79
N CYS A 4 18.69 5.04 52.87
CA CYS A 4 18.43 6.48 52.97
C CYS A 4 18.13 6.95 51.54
N THR A 5 17.14 7.82 51.39
CA THR A 5 16.77 8.54 50.17
C THR A 5 17.92 9.41 49.69
N THR A 6 18.22 9.44 48.38
CA THR A 6 18.85 10.63 47.79
C THR A 6 18.32 10.85 46.37
N PHE A 7 17.33 11.72 46.32
CA PHE A 7 16.76 12.30 45.11
C PHE A 7 17.78 13.30 44.55
N VAL A 8 18.33 13.04 43.36
CA VAL A 8 19.24 13.98 42.69
C VAL A 8 18.40 15.08 42.05
N LYS A 9 18.54 16.28 42.59
CA LYS A 9 17.94 17.53 42.12
C LYS A 9 18.84 18.12 41.03
N LEU A 10 18.49 17.93 39.76
CA LEU A 10 19.15 18.67 38.67
C LEU A 10 18.48 20.04 38.52
N ASN A 11 19.31 21.05 38.74
CA ASN A 11 18.99 22.47 38.70
C ASN A 11 18.81 22.94 37.26
N ALA A 12 17.76 23.71 37.03
CA ALA A 12 17.44 24.33 35.74
C ALA A 12 18.39 25.51 35.49
N SER A 13 19.15 25.45 34.40
CA SER A 13 19.76 26.64 33.81
C SER A 13 18.82 27.24 32.79
N SER A 14 18.55 28.52 33.02
CA SER A 14 17.72 29.45 32.27
C SER A 14 18.07 29.53 30.78
N SER A 15 17.10 29.27 29.92
CA SER A 15 17.02 29.91 28.60
C SER A 15 15.68 30.64 28.51
N SER A 16 15.74 31.95 28.74
CA SER A 16 14.66 32.90 28.53
C SER A 16 14.34 32.99 27.04
N TRP A 17 13.35 32.24 26.58
CA TRP A 17 12.66 32.54 25.33
C TRP A 17 11.28 33.08 25.67
N ILE A 18 11.23 34.41 25.76
CA ILE A 18 10.01 35.19 25.81
C ILE A 18 9.37 35.09 24.43
N GLY A 19 8.14 34.61 24.42
CA GLY A 19 7.37 34.38 23.20
C GLY A 19 5.97 33.93 23.59
N GLN A 20 5.28 34.75 24.39
CA GLN A 20 3.83 34.62 24.53
C GLN A 20 3.19 34.83 23.15
N GLN A 21 2.66 33.76 22.58
CA GLN A 21 1.50 33.87 21.69
C GLN A 21 0.52 32.77 22.07
N SER A 22 -0.60 33.19 22.68
CA SER A 22 -1.80 32.37 22.80
C SER A 22 -2.16 31.82 21.43
N PHE A 23 -2.04 30.50 21.27
CA PHE A 23 -2.63 29.79 20.14
C PHE A 23 -4.15 29.81 20.33
N ASN A 24 -4.76 30.84 19.76
CA ASN A 24 -6.19 30.97 19.59
C ASN A 24 -6.65 29.79 18.72
N GLN A 25 -7.48 28.90 19.29
CA GLN A 25 -8.07 27.77 18.58
C GLN A 25 -8.96 28.31 17.44
N ARG A 26 -8.41 28.43 16.23
CA ARG A 26 -9.22 28.59 15.03
C ARG A 26 -9.75 27.22 14.66
N ALA A 27 -11.02 26.97 14.99
CA ALA A 27 -11.77 25.88 14.40
C ALA A 27 -11.75 26.03 12.88
N CYS A 28 -11.07 25.11 12.19
CA CYS A 28 -11.20 24.96 10.75
C CYS A 28 -12.57 24.34 10.47
N ALA A 29 -13.53 25.17 10.08
CA ALA A 29 -14.81 24.70 9.57
C ALA A 29 -14.57 23.88 8.30
N PHE A 30 -14.89 22.58 8.34
CA PHE A 30 -14.90 21.75 7.14
C PHE A 30 -16.02 22.26 6.21
N PRO A 31 -15.73 22.61 4.95
CA PRO A 31 -16.76 23.04 4.03
C PRO A 31 -17.75 21.89 3.79
N SER A 32 -19.04 22.24 3.82
CA SER A 32 -20.14 21.36 3.44
C SER A 32 -19.86 20.73 2.08
N ARG A 33 -19.63 19.41 2.08
CA ARG A 33 -19.35 18.59 0.89
C ARG A 33 -20.46 18.81 -0.13
N SER A 34 -20.18 19.53 -1.22
CA SER A 34 -21.14 19.63 -2.32
C SER A 34 -21.34 18.21 -2.87
N ARG A 35 -22.60 17.77 -2.93
CA ARG A 35 -22.93 16.51 -3.61
C ARG A 35 -22.70 16.74 -5.09
N VAL A 36 -21.55 16.30 -5.60
CA VAL A 36 -21.33 16.21 -7.04
C VAL A 36 -22.38 15.25 -7.59
N SER A 37 -23.22 15.74 -8.49
CA SER A 37 -24.14 14.92 -9.26
C SER A 37 -23.34 14.01 -10.16
N VAL A 38 -23.20 12.73 -9.78
CA VAL A 38 -22.54 11.74 -10.62
C VAL A 38 -23.47 11.45 -11.79
N VAL A 39 -23.13 12.01 -12.95
CA VAL A 39 -23.72 11.58 -14.23
C VAL A 39 -23.31 10.12 -14.43
N ARG A 40 -24.27 9.20 -14.31
CA ARG A 40 -24.02 7.79 -14.62
C ARG A 40 -23.89 7.67 -16.12
N ALA A 41 -22.67 7.44 -16.61
CA ALA A 41 -22.47 6.94 -17.95
C ALA A 41 -23.15 5.55 -18.04
N SER A 42 -24.28 5.48 -18.74
CA SER A 42 -24.98 4.23 -19.03
C SER A 42 -24.27 3.55 -20.20
N SER A 43 -23.17 2.83 -19.91
CA SER A 43 -22.60 1.88 -20.87
C SER A 43 -23.49 0.64 -20.91
N SER A 44 -24.19 0.43 -22.03
CA SER A 44 -25.06 -0.72 -22.29
C SER A 44 -24.25 -1.96 -22.71
N GLY A 45 -23.30 -2.39 -21.88
CA GLY A 45 -22.50 -3.59 -22.10
C GLY A 45 -23.05 -4.78 -21.30
N SER A 46 -22.89 -6.01 -21.82
CA SER A 46 -23.26 -7.26 -21.12
C SER A 46 -22.54 -7.45 -19.77
N TYR A 47 -21.42 -6.75 -19.56
CA TYR A 47 -20.57 -6.86 -18.37
C TYR A 47 -20.63 -5.64 -17.44
N THR A 48 -21.57 -4.70 -17.66
CA THR A 48 -21.61 -3.46 -16.86
C THR A 48 -21.73 -3.73 -15.35
N ASP A 49 -22.59 -4.68 -14.95
CA ASP A 49 -22.77 -5.02 -13.55
C ASP A 49 -21.52 -5.68 -12.94
N GLU A 50 -20.83 -6.51 -13.71
CA GLU A 50 -19.57 -7.14 -13.31
C GLU A 50 -18.46 -6.11 -13.15
N LEU A 51 -18.29 -5.21 -14.12
CA LEU A 51 -17.30 -4.13 -14.05
C LEU A 51 -17.54 -3.21 -12.83
N VAL A 52 -18.81 -2.87 -12.55
CA VAL A 52 -19.17 -2.07 -11.37
C VAL A 52 -18.87 -2.85 -10.08
N LYS A 53 -19.14 -4.16 -10.04
CA LYS A 53 -18.83 -5.00 -8.88
C LYS A 53 -17.33 -5.09 -8.64
N THR A 54 -16.54 -5.33 -9.67
CA THR A 54 -15.07 -5.38 -9.60
C THR A 54 -14.49 -4.04 -9.17
N ALA A 55 -14.94 -2.94 -9.77
CA ALA A 55 -14.50 -1.59 -9.38
C ALA A 55 -14.79 -1.28 -7.91
N LYS A 56 -15.96 -1.71 -7.38
CA LYS A 56 -16.28 -1.58 -5.95
C LYS A 56 -15.40 -2.45 -5.06
N SER A 57 -15.03 -3.65 -5.50
CA SER A 57 -14.12 -4.55 -4.77
C SER A 57 -12.71 -3.95 -4.66
N ILE A 58 -12.18 -3.45 -5.79
CA ILE A 58 -10.88 -2.79 -5.85
C ILE A 58 -10.89 -1.50 -5.00
N ALA A 59 -11.93 -0.68 -5.09
CA ALA A 59 -12.04 0.57 -4.33
C ALA A 59 -12.55 0.39 -2.88
N SER A 60 -12.28 -0.77 -2.26
CA SER A 60 -12.69 -1.02 -0.88
C SER A 60 -11.93 -0.13 0.13
N PRO A 61 -12.60 0.42 1.16
CA PRO A 61 -11.94 1.29 2.13
C PRO A 61 -10.78 0.59 2.85
N GLY A 62 -9.63 1.27 2.94
CA GLY A 62 -8.45 0.73 3.61
C GLY A 62 -7.57 -0.20 2.77
N ARG A 63 -7.98 -0.52 1.53
CA ARG A 63 -7.19 -1.31 0.58
C ARG A 63 -6.75 -0.48 -0.63
N GLY A 64 -5.63 -0.86 -1.25
CA GLY A 64 -5.02 -0.21 -2.40
C GLY A 64 -4.69 -1.16 -3.55
N ILE A 65 -4.06 -0.63 -4.59
CA ILE A 65 -3.63 -1.40 -5.77
C ILE A 65 -2.12 -1.58 -5.74
N LEU A 66 -1.65 -2.82 -5.92
CA LEU A 66 -0.24 -3.16 -6.07
C LEU A 66 0.14 -3.13 -7.56
N ALA A 67 1.01 -2.20 -7.96
CA ALA A 67 1.51 -2.11 -9.33
C ALA A 67 2.84 -2.86 -9.46
N ILE A 68 2.81 -4.04 -10.09
CA ILE A 68 3.99 -4.89 -10.36
C ILE A 68 4.10 -5.25 -11.85
N ASP A 69 3.57 -4.37 -12.70
CA ASP A 69 3.52 -4.42 -14.16
C ASP A 69 4.81 -3.95 -14.84
N GLU A 70 5.92 -4.07 -14.12
CA GLU A 70 7.23 -3.64 -14.59
C GLU A 70 7.70 -4.50 -15.75
N SER A 71 7.96 -3.88 -16.90
CA SER A 71 8.56 -4.56 -18.05
C SER A 71 9.94 -5.15 -17.72
N ASN A 72 10.38 -6.12 -18.50
CA ASN A 72 11.68 -6.80 -18.28
C ASN A 72 12.87 -5.83 -18.25
N ALA A 73 12.84 -4.75 -19.05
CA ALA A 73 13.86 -3.72 -19.03
C ALA A 73 13.84 -2.89 -17.72
N THR A 74 12.64 -2.58 -17.21
CA THR A 74 12.47 -1.77 -15.99
C THR A 74 12.81 -2.59 -14.74
N CYS A 75 12.32 -3.83 -14.67
CA CYS A 75 12.65 -4.77 -13.61
C CYS A 75 14.17 -5.05 -13.58
N GLY A 76 14.80 -5.19 -14.75
CA GLY A 76 16.25 -5.34 -14.86
C GLY A 76 17.05 -4.19 -14.23
N LYS A 77 16.60 -2.94 -14.37
CA LYS A 77 17.24 -1.79 -13.70
C LYS A 77 17.12 -1.86 -12.19
N ARG A 78 15.97 -2.32 -11.67
CA ARG A 78 15.76 -2.51 -10.23
C ARG A 78 16.64 -3.64 -9.67
N LEU A 79 16.71 -4.78 -10.37
CA LEU A 79 17.59 -5.90 -10.01
C LEU A 79 19.07 -5.50 -10.06
N ALA A 80 19.49 -4.76 -11.10
CA ALA A 80 20.86 -4.28 -11.22
C ALA A 80 21.25 -3.35 -10.06
N SER A 81 20.31 -2.55 -9.54
CA SER A 81 20.58 -1.66 -8.40
C SER A 81 20.95 -2.40 -7.10
N ILE A 82 20.55 -3.68 -6.99
CA ILE A 82 20.88 -4.57 -5.88
C ILE A 82 21.94 -5.62 -6.26
N GLY A 83 22.58 -5.48 -7.43
CA GLY A 83 23.65 -6.38 -7.90
C GLY A 83 23.16 -7.73 -8.42
N LEU A 84 21.87 -7.85 -8.80
CA LEU A 84 21.32 -9.06 -9.41
C LEU A 84 21.21 -8.94 -10.93
N ASP A 85 21.47 -10.05 -11.62
CA ASP A 85 21.28 -10.16 -13.06
C ASP A 85 19.80 -10.21 -13.44
N ASN A 86 19.47 -9.69 -14.62
CA ASN A 86 18.11 -9.69 -15.16
C ASN A 86 17.74 -11.05 -15.79
N THR A 87 17.72 -12.11 -14.97
CA THR A 87 17.26 -13.44 -15.36
C THR A 87 15.78 -13.62 -15.03
N GLU A 88 15.11 -14.53 -15.75
CA GLU A 88 13.70 -14.86 -15.47
C GLU A 88 13.50 -15.34 -14.04
N VAL A 89 14.38 -16.21 -13.54
CA VAL A 89 14.33 -16.73 -12.17
C VAL A 89 14.38 -15.61 -11.13
N ASN A 90 15.22 -14.59 -11.33
CA ASN A 90 15.31 -13.47 -10.40
C ASN A 90 14.05 -12.59 -10.44
N ARG A 91 13.47 -12.37 -11.64
CA ARG A 91 12.21 -11.64 -11.80
C ARG A 91 11.03 -12.38 -11.18
N GLN A 92 10.99 -13.69 -11.35
CA GLN A 92 9.99 -14.58 -10.76
C GLN A 92 10.12 -14.58 -9.24
N ALA A 93 11.33 -14.73 -8.70
CA ALA A 93 11.58 -14.69 -7.25
C ALA A 93 11.19 -13.35 -6.63
N TYR A 94 11.50 -12.23 -7.30
CA TYR A 94 11.05 -10.89 -6.89
C TYR A 94 9.52 -10.79 -6.80
N ARG A 95 8.81 -11.28 -7.80
CA ARG A 95 7.34 -11.24 -7.83
C ARG A 95 6.71 -12.21 -6.86
N GLN A 96 7.30 -13.39 -6.70
CA GLN A 96 6.88 -14.36 -5.70
C GLN A 96 6.97 -13.76 -4.30
N LEU A 97 8.08 -13.11 -3.95
CA LEU A 97 8.25 -12.42 -2.67
C LEU A 97 7.08 -11.47 -2.37
N LEU A 98 6.67 -10.65 -3.35
CA LEU A 98 5.57 -9.71 -3.18
C LEU A 98 4.22 -10.42 -3.05
N LEU A 99 3.96 -11.40 -3.92
CA LEU A 99 2.65 -12.05 -4.04
C LEU A 99 2.37 -13.11 -2.97
N THR A 100 3.40 -13.68 -2.35
CA THR A 100 3.26 -14.67 -1.27
C THR A 100 3.41 -14.06 0.12
N THR A 101 3.36 -12.72 0.24
CA THR A 101 3.40 -12.06 1.54
C THR A 101 2.12 -12.40 2.32
N PRO A 102 2.22 -12.94 3.55
CA PRO A 102 1.04 -13.31 4.34
C PRO A 102 0.25 -12.07 4.75
N GLY A 103 -1.08 -12.11 4.61
CA GLY A 103 -1.96 -10.98 4.96
C GLY A 103 -1.89 -9.82 3.96
N LEU A 104 -1.38 -10.05 2.74
CA LEU A 104 -1.36 -9.04 1.69
C LEU A 104 -2.79 -8.56 1.36
N GLY A 105 -3.77 -9.46 1.42
CA GLY A 105 -5.18 -9.18 1.16
C GLY A 105 -5.78 -8.09 2.06
N ASP A 106 -5.27 -7.88 3.27
CA ASP A 106 -5.80 -6.88 4.21
C ASP A 106 -5.58 -5.44 3.72
N TYR A 107 -4.56 -5.22 2.90
CA TYR A 107 -4.14 -3.90 2.45
C TYR A 107 -4.22 -3.71 0.94
N ILE A 108 -4.20 -4.79 0.16
CA ILE A 108 -4.22 -4.73 -1.31
C ILE A 108 -5.48 -5.42 -1.80
N SER A 109 -6.23 -4.73 -2.66
CA SER A 109 -7.48 -5.20 -3.26
C SER A 109 -7.37 -5.53 -4.74
N GLY A 110 -6.32 -5.06 -5.41
CA GLY A 110 -6.02 -5.45 -6.78
C GLY A 110 -4.53 -5.40 -7.06
N ALA A 111 -4.07 -6.19 -8.04
CA ALA A 111 -2.70 -6.18 -8.50
C ALA A 111 -2.61 -6.05 -10.02
N ILE A 112 -1.75 -5.15 -10.53
CA ILE A 112 -1.48 -5.01 -11.96
C ILE A 112 -0.25 -5.83 -12.29
N LEU A 113 -0.44 -6.88 -13.10
CA LEU A 113 0.61 -7.83 -13.47
C LEU A 113 1.18 -7.53 -14.85
N PHE A 114 2.47 -7.84 -15.02
CA PHE A 114 3.08 -7.91 -16.34
C PHE A 114 2.74 -9.26 -17.00
N GLU A 115 2.73 -9.32 -18.33
CA GLU A 115 2.34 -10.52 -19.10
C GLU A 115 3.16 -11.76 -18.69
N GLU A 116 4.48 -11.61 -18.51
CA GLU A 116 5.36 -12.69 -18.04
C GLU A 116 4.88 -13.24 -16.68
N THR A 117 4.45 -12.36 -15.77
CA THR A 117 3.99 -12.72 -14.42
C THR A 117 2.63 -13.40 -14.43
N LEU A 118 1.75 -13.00 -15.36
CA LEU A 118 0.39 -13.56 -15.45
C LEU A 118 0.42 -15.07 -15.71
N TYR A 119 1.41 -15.54 -16.47
CA TYR A 119 1.57 -16.95 -16.84
C TYR A 119 2.61 -17.71 -15.99
N GLN A 120 3.34 -17.02 -15.11
CA GLN A 120 4.31 -17.65 -14.21
C GLN A 120 3.63 -18.33 -13.01
N SER A 121 4.37 -19.29 -12.46
CA SER A 121 4.05 -19.95 -11.20
C SER A 121 5.09 -19.58 -10.13
N THR A 122 4.73 -19.79 -8.88
CA THR A 122 5.66 -19.88 -7.76
C THR A 122 6.63 -21.05 -7.94
N THR A 123 7.74 -21.06 -7.20
CA THR A 123 8.64 -22.22 -7.10
C THR A 123 7.94 -23.50 -6.68
N ASP A 124 6.80 -23.39 -5.98
CA ASP A 124 6.00 -24.50 -5.48
C ASP A 124 4.96 -24.99 -6.51
N GLY A 125 4.97 -24.42 -7.73
CA GLY A 125 4.13 -24.82 -8.85
C GLY A 125 2.75 -24.16 -8.90
N LYS A 126 2.37 -23.39 -7.87
CA LYS A 126 1.09 -22.66 -7.84
C LYS A 126 1.16 -21.39 -8.68
N LYS A 127 0.15 -21.12 -9.52
CA LYS A 127 0.11 -19.91 -10.36
C LYS A 127 -0.01 -18.65 -9.49
N PHE A 128 0.62 -17.56 -9.92
CA PHE A 128 0.52 -16.29 -9.20
C PHE A 128 -0.91 -15.77 -9.11
N VAL A 129 -1.71 -15.98 -10.14
CA VAL A 129 -3.13 -15.62 -10.15
C VAL A 129 -3.91 -16.34 -9.03
N ASP A 130 -3.59 -17.60 -8.76
CA ASP A 130 -4.26 -18.36 -7.71
C ASP A 130 -3.80 -17.91 -6.32
N CYS A 131 -2.55 -17.43 -6.18
CA CYS A 131 -2.07 -16.83 -4.93
C CYS A 131 -2.82 -15.53 -4.60
N LEU A 132 -3.05 -14.68 -5.61
CA LEU A 132 -3.81 -13.44 -5.46
C LEU A 132 -5.27 -13.69 -5.09
N ARG A 133 -5.92 -14.67 -5.74
CA ARG A 133 -7.31 -15.03 -5.45
C ARG A 133 -7.52 -15.52 -4.03
N ASP A 134 -6.59 -16.30 -3.50
CA ASP A 134 -6.68 -16.81 -2.13
C ASP A 134 -6.66 -15.67 -1.09
N GLU A 135 -5.93 -14.60 -1.38
CA GLU A 135 -5.88 -13.37 -0.58
C GLU A 135 -7.00 -12.37 -0.93
N CYS A 136 -7.99 -12.78 -1.73
CA CYS A 136 -9.10 -11.94 -2.18
C CYS A 136 -8.63 -10.65 -2.90
N ILE A 137 -7.54 -10.75 -3.67
CA ILE A 137 -6.99 -9.69 -4.51
C ILE A 137 -7.46 -9.91 -5.95
N VAL A 138 -7.91 -8.83 -6.59
CA VAL A 138 -8.35 -8.80 -7.98
C VAL A 138 -7.17 -8.79 -8.95
#